data_AF-A0A968AWW4-F1
#
_entry.id   AF-A0A968AWW4-F1
#
_cell.length_a   1.000
_cell.length_b   1.000
_cell.length_c   1.000
_cell.angle_alpha   90.00
_cell.angle_beta   90.00
_cell.angle_gamma   90.00
#
_symmetry.space_group_name_H-M   'P 1'
#
loop_
_entity.id
_entity.type
_entity.pdbx_description
1 polymer ?
#
loop_
_entity_poly.entity_id
_entity_poly.type
_entity_poly.pdbx_seq_one_letter_code
_entity_poly.pdbx_strand_id
1 'polypeptide(L)'
;HADVVGSTALVQRNETLAHERIRDAFGRFAEDIHAYGGVAHEIRGDALVAEFARASDAVCAALRFQQSNTVHNALMGDETVPVVRVGIALGEEVIAHDTITGAGVVLAQRVEQLAEPGGVCVTAAIQEALPRRMPFEEEGLGEQELKGLEKPVRVYRVRLTPGEAVPEPEASGRGRSASWRPRLVAAVATVAAIIAGAAVLWLEPWATREEPASVERMAFPLPDKPSIAVLPFDNMSGDPEQEYFSDGLTENIITTLSRLPGVFVIARNSTFTYKGQAVKVQRVAEELGVRYVLEGSFQRAKNQIRVHAQFIDALTGRHLWAERFDRQWSDVFALQDDITEKIVSALELELTEEEKARLARRYTTSVAAYDHFLQAQALLFRLTEGGRQEAREQLQQAIRLDPDFARAYGALAYTYFRAAESEFFGSYSEQAYERALELAQTAVEKDASLPQPHGVLAEILTRTDPEQAAAPPRERQSSWTRITVMRMSSSRSAAPMGAMQTKQRRWSRRLCGSTPIRLLAIISHEAGPCFLPGASPKRFRC
;
A
#
# COMPACT_ATOMS: atom_id res chain seq x y z
N HIS A 1 -18.61 35.30 3.27
CA HIS A 1 -18.39 35.02 4.70
C HIS A 1 -19.49 35.70 5.50
N ALA A 2 -20.00 35.03 6.52
CA ALA A 2 -21.02 35.57 7.43
C ALA A 2 -20.75 35.14 8.87
N ASP A 3 -21.06 36.01 9.82
CA ASP A 3 -20.80 35.79 11.26
C ASP A 3 -21.91 36.43 12.10
N VAL A 4 -22.14 35.89 13.29
CA VAL A 4 -23.17 36.35 14.23
C VAL A 4 -22.64 37.50 15.08
N VAL A 5 -23.38 38.61 15.12
CA VAL A 5 -23.03 39.78 15.93
C VAL A 5 -23.11 39.44 17.41
N GLY A 6 -21.97 39.52 18.11
CA GLY A 6 -21.92 39.33 19.56
C GLY A 6 -22.22 37.89 19.99
N SER A 7 -21.83 36.89 19.19
CA SER A 7 -22.05 35.46 19.46
C SER A 7 -21.70 35.06 20.90
N THR A 8 -20.56 35.52 21.44
CA THR A 8 -20.17 35.29 22.84
C THR A 8 -21.18 35.79 23.86
N ALA A 9 -21.78 36.97 23.65
CA ALA A 9 -22.76 37.53 24.57
C ALA A 9 -24.09 36.77 24.53
N LEU A 10 -24.48 36.26 23.35
CA LEU A 10 -25.66 35.38 23.20
C LEU A 10 -25.45 34.06 23.94
N VAL A 11 -24.29 33.42 23.75
CA VAL A 11 -23.93 32.16 24.41
C VAL A 11 -23.86 32.31 25.92
N GLN A 12 -23.30 33.41 26.44
CA GLN A 12 -23.24 33.68 27.88
C GLN A 12 -24.64 33.85 28.53
N ARG A 13 -25.63 34.32 27.76
CA ARG A 13 -27.01 34.51 28.26
C ARG A 13 -27.75 33.19 28.34
N ASN A 14 -27.72 32.42 27.26
CA ASN A 14 -28.34 31.09 27.20
C ASN A 14 -27.64 30.26 26.12
N GLU A 15 -26.70 29.42 26.55
CA GLU A 15 -25.84 28.64 25.66
C GLU A 15 -26.65 27.73 24.73
N THR A 16 -27.66 27.02 25.25
CA THR A 16 -28.46 26.07 24.46
C THR A 16 -29.32 26.78 23.42
N LEU A 17 -30.03 27.84 23.83
CA LEU A 17 -30.91 28.59 22.94
C LEU A 17 -30.12 29.37 21.88
N ALA A 18 -28.96 29.93 22.24
CA ALA A 18 -28.09 30.61 21.30
C ALA A 18 -27.58 29.66 20.21
N HIS A 19 -27.11 28.46 20.57
CA HIS A 19 -26.64 27.48 19.58
C HIS A 19 -27.77 27.01 18.64
N GLU A 20 -28.96 26.75 19.17
CA GLU A 20 -30.12 26.34 18.35
C GLU A 20 -30.48 27.42 17.32
N ARG A 21 -30.58 28.67 17.76
CA ARG A 21 -30.97 29.79 16.89
C ARG A 21 -29.90 30.19 15.88
N ILE A 22 -28.62 30.11 16.24
CA ILE A 22 -27.52 30.34 15.30
C ILE A 22 -27.55 29.27 14.21
N ARG A 23 -27.72 27.99 14.58
CA ARG A 23 -27.83 26.88 13.62
C ARG A 23 -29.02 27.04 12.70
N ASP A 24 -30.18 27.42 13.23
CA ASP A 24 -31.40 27.65 12.46
C ASP A 24 -31.25 28.85 11.49
N ALA A 25 -30.64 29.95 11.94
CA ALA A 25 -30.33 31.09 11.09
C ALA A 25 -29.41 30.73 9.93
N PHE A 26 -28.30 30.01 10.18
CA PHE A 26 -27.41 29.58 9.12
C PHE A 26 -28.01 28.47 8.24
N GLY A 27 -28.88 27.62 8.78
CA GLY A 27 -29.64 26.65 7.99
C GLY A 27 -30.52 27.33 6.94
N ARG A 28 -31.29 28.35 7.34
CA ARG A 28 -32.06 29.18 6.40
C ARG A 28 -31.18 29.91 5.40
N PHE A 29 -30.02 30.42 5.84
CA PHE A 29 -29.11 31.09 4.93
C PHE A 29 -28.54 30.10 3.89
N ALA A 30 -28.23 28.87 4.27
CA ALA A 30 -27.79 27.84 3.35
C ALA A 30 -28.84 27.51 2.28
N GLU A 31 -30.14 27.51 2.63
CA GLU A 31 -31.23 27.35 1.66
C GLU A 31 -31.25 28.48 0.62
N ASP A 32 -31.12 29.74 1.06
CA ASP A 32 -31.04 30.89 0.16
C ASP A 32 -29.76 30.82 -0.70
N ILE A 33 -28.60 30.44 -0.14
CA ILE A 33 -27.34 30.25 -0.88
C ILE A 33 -27.53 29.22 -2.00
N HIS A 34 -28.12 28.06 -1.71
CA HIS A 34 -28.36 27.02 -2.71
C HIS A 34 -29.40 27.44 -3.76
N ALA A 35 -30.43 28.20 -3.38
CA ALA A 35 -31.43 28.71 -4.31
C ALA A 35 -30.80 29.61 -5.38
N TYR A 36 -29.79 30.42 -5.03
CA TYR A 36 -29.02 31.24 -5.97
C TYR A 36 -27.78 30.53 -6.55
N GLY A 37 -27.71 29.19 -6.45
CA GLY A 37 -26.65 28.41 -7.09
C GLY A 37 -25.28 28.51 -6.43
N GLY A 38 -25.20 28.98 -5.17
CA GLY A 38 -24.00 28.93 -4.36
C GLY A 38 -23.84 27.61 -3.61
N VAL A 39 -22.62 27.40 -3.09
CA VAL A 39 -22.28 26.25 -2.24
C VAL A 39 -21.91 26.77 -0.86
N ALA A 40 -22.63 26.34 0.17
CA ALA A 40 -22.38 26.69 1.56
C ALA A 40 -21.35 25.73 2.19
N HIS A 41 -20.39 26.29 2.92
CA HIS A 41 -19.34 25.61 3.65
C HIS A 41 -19.33 26.09 5.11
N GLU A 42 -19.44 25.16 6.05
CA GLU A 42 -19.44 25.49 7.46
C GLU A 42 -17.99 25.59 7.99
N ILE A 43 -17.57 26.78 8.39
CA ILE A 43 -16.28 26.97 9.08
C ILE A 43 -16.59 27.40 10.52
N ARG A 44 -16.63 26.41 11.40
CA ARG A 44 -16.69 26.55 12.88
C ARG A 44 -17.92 27.32 13.39
N GLY A 45 -19.01 26.61 13.67
CA GLY A 45 -20.01 26.95 14.69
C GLY A 45 -20.82 28.24 14.46
N ASP A 46 -20.22 29.40 14.65
CA ASP A 46 -20.84 30.73 14.57
C ASP A 46 -20.54 31.50 13.28
N ALA A 47 -19.77 30.92 12.35
CA ALA A 47 -19.50 31.50 11.03
C ALA A 47 -19.86 30.58 9.85
N LEU A 48 -20.27 31.20 8.74
CA LEU A 48 -20.63 30.55 7.48
C LEU A 48 -19.81 31.12 6.32
N VAL A 49 -19.24 30.24 5.49
CA VAL A 49 -18.55 30.62 4.25
C VAL A 49 -19.31 30.03 3.08
N ALA A 50 -19.36 30.73 1.95
CA ALA A 50 -20.03 30.23 0.76
C ALA A 50 -19.33 30.74 -0.50
N GLU A 51 -19.30 29.90 -1.52
CA GLU A 51 -18.77 30.21 -2.86
C GLU A 51 -19.91 30.40 -3.85
N PHE A 52 -19.71 31.29 -4.83
CA PHE A 52 -20.66 31.58 -5.89
C PHE A 52 -19.94 31.79 -7.20
N ALA A 53 -20.52 31.28 -8.30
CA ALA A 53 -20.00 31.52 -9.64
C ALA A 53 -20.22 32.96 -10.13
N ARG A 54 -21.18 33.70 -9.55
CA ARG A 54 -21.53 35.08 -9.94
C ARG A 54 -21.69 35.99 -8.73
N ALA A 55 -21.16 37.21 -8.86
CA ALA A 55 -21.26 38.25 -7.84
C ALA A 55 -22.72 38.67 -7.56
N SER A 56 -23.56 38.75 -8.61
CA SER A 56 -24.99 39.08 -8.47
C SER A 56 -25.73 38.08 -7.58
N ASP A 57 -25.42 36.79 -7.74
CA ASP A 57 -26.12 35.70 -7.07
C ASP A 57 -25.74 35.67 -5.57
N ALA A 58 -24.47 35.93 -5.26
CA ALA A 58 -23.99 36.08 -3.88
C ALA A 58 -24.68 37.25 -3.16
N VAL A 59 -24.82 38.40 -3.83
CA VAL A 59 -25.47 39.59 -3.26
C VAL A 59 -26.98 39.36 -3.10
N CYS A 60 -27.65 38.76 -4.08
CA CYS A 60 -29.06 38.39 -3.99
C CYS A 60 -29.34 37.45 -2.81
N ALA A 61 -28.55 36.38 -2.67
CA ALA A 61 -28.70 35.42 -1.57
C ALA A 61 -28.55 36.10 -0.21
N ALA A 62 -27.52 36.94 -0.05
CA ALA A 62 -27.28 37.68 1.18
C ALA A 62 -28.43 38.63 1.52
N LEU A 63 -28.92 39.42 0.55
CA LEU A 63 -30.00 40.38 0.80
C LEU A 63 -31.34 39.68 1.10
N ARG A 64 -31.65 38.59 0.39
CA ARG A 64 -32.85 37.78 0.65
C ARG A 64 -32.82 37.21 2.06
N PHE A 65 -31.68 36.66 2.47
CA PHE A 65 -31.49 36.17 3.83
C PHE A 65 -31.63 37.28 4.87
N GLN A 66 -31.01 38.46 4.66
CA GLN A 66 -31.14 39.56 5.63
C GLN A 66 -32.60 40.02 5.80
N GLN A 67 -33.39 40.02 4.72
CA GLN A 67 -34.82 40.32 4.80
C GLN A 67 -35.60 39.26 5.58
N SER A 68 -35.42 37.98 5.23
CA SER A 68 -36.13 36.87 5.89
C SER A 68 -35.73 36.74 7.36
N ASN A 69 -34.45 36.91 7.66
CA ASN A 69 -33.91 36.83 9.02
C ASN A 69 -34.37 38.02 9.88
N THR A 70 -34.50 39.22 9.31
CA THR A 70 -35.07 40.37 10.03
C THR A 70 -36.53 40.12 10.43
N VAL A 71 -37.34 39.60 9.50
CA VAL A 71 -38.75 39.25 9.79
C VAL A 71 -38.84 38.15 10.84
N HIS A 72 -38.02 37.11 10.71
CA HIS A 72 -37.98 36.01 11.67
C HIS A 72 -37.53 36.47 13.06
N ASN A 73 -36.50 37.30 13.13
CA ASN A 73 -35.98 37.86 14.38
C ASN A 73 -36.97 38.79 15.07
N ALA A 74 -37.79 39.54 14.33
CA ALA A 74 -38.83 40.40 14.90
C ALA A 74 -39.96 39.61 15.58
N LEU A 75 -40.12 38.32 15.25
CA LEU A 75 -41.09 37.42 15.89
C LEU A 75 -40.54 36.79 17.17
N MET A 76 -39.25 36.94 17.45
CA MET A 76 -38.63 36.45 18.69
C MET A 76 -38.98 37.39 19.84
N GLY A 77 -39.54 36.86 20.92
CA GLY A 77 -40.00 37.63 22.09
C GLY A 77 -38.95 37.81 23.19
N ASP A 78 -37.68 37.48 22.93
CA ASP A 78 -36.59 37.56 23.91
C ASP A 78 -35.33 38.16 23.28
N GLU A 79 -34.31 38.42 24.10
CA GLU A 79 -33.10 39.11 23.67
C GLU A 79 -32.02 38.21 23.02
N THR A 80 -32.30 36.92 22.78
CA THR A 80 -31.34 35.96 22.19
C THR A 80 -31.52 35.87 20.67
N VAL A 81 -31.33 37.01 20.00
CA VAL A 81 -31.62 37.16 18.57
C VAL A 81 -30.33 37.07 17.75
N PRO A 82 -30.18 36.08 16.85
CA PRO A 82 -28.99 35.95 16.01
C PRO A 82 -29.06 36.95 14.85
N VAL A 83 -28.41 38.10 15.03
CA VAL A 83 -28.20 39.08 13.95
C VAL A 83 -26.91 38.72 13.21
N VAL A 84 -26.98 38.57 11.90
CA VAL A 84 -25.86 38.11 11.07
C VAL A 84 -25.31 39.27 10.24
N ARG A 85 -23.99 39.35 10.12
CA ARG A 85 -23.30 40.24 9.18
C ARG A 85 -22.75 39.44 8.01
N VAL A 86 -22.72 40.03 6.83
CA VAL A 86 -22.23 39.36 5.62
C VAL A 86 -21.18 40.22 4.91
N GLY A 87 -20.06 39.60 4.57
CA GLY A 87 -19.00 40.15 3.75
C GLY A 87 -18.77 39.32 2.49
N ILE A 88 -18.75 39.99 1.34
CA ILE A 88 -18.57 39.37 0.03
C ILE A 88 -17.33 39.97 -0.64
N ALA A 89 -16.41 39.12 -1.08
CA ALA A 89 -15.20 39.52 -1.77
C ALA A 89 -14.87 38.53 -2.88
N LEU A 90 -14.18 39.02 -3.91
CA LEU A 90 -13.58 38.19 -4.96
C LEU A 90 -12.11 37.94 -4.60
N GLY A 91 -11.65 36.69 -4.70
CA GLY A 91 -10.24 36.35 -4.50
C GLY A 91 -9.96 34.87 -4.74
N GLU A 92 -8.67 34.51 -4.76
CA GLU A 92 -8.25 33.11 -4.90
C GLU A 92 -8.53 32.33 -3.62
N GLU A 93 -8.96 31.08 -3.81
CA GLU A 93 -9.23 30.11 -2.77
C GLU A 93 -8.54 28.78 -3.07
N VAL A 94 -8.13 28.09 -2.01
CA VAL A 94 -7.57 26.74 -2.03
C VAL A 94 -8.46 25.88 -1.14
N ILE A 95 -9.09 24.89 -1.76
CA ILE A 95 -9.92 23.90 -1.07
C ILE A 95 -9.02 22.71 -0.72
N ALA A 96 -8.77 22.51 0.57
CA ALA A 96 -8.00 21.36 1.06
C ALA A 96 -8.76 20.70 2.23
N HIS A 97 -9.05 19.40 2.11
CA HIS A 97 -9.71 18.61 3.16
C HIS A 97 -10.99 19.27 3.71
N ASP A 98 -11.92 19.63 2.82
CA ASP A 98 -13.19 20.31 3.15
C ASP A 98 -13.05 21.65 3.90
N THR A 99 -11.85 22.22 3.96
CA THR A 99 -11.59 23.55 4.54
C THR A 99 -11.23 24.52 3.43
N ILE A 100 -12.01 25.60 3.28
CA ILE A 100 -11.68 26.69 2.35
C ILE A 100 -10.68 27.61 3.04
N THR A 101 -9.49 27.72 2.45
CA THR A 101 -8.44 28.65 2.89
C THR A 101 -8.00 29.50 1.71
N GLY A 102 -7.66 30.76 1.92
CA GLY A 102 -7.23 31.62 0.82
C GLY A 102 -7.31 33.10 1.14
N ALA A 103 -6.62 33.90 0.34
CA ALA A 103 -6.65 35.35 0.46
C ALA A 103 -8.06 35.91 0.27
N GLY A 104 -8.89 35.28 -0.59
CA GLY A 104 -10.30 35.64 -0.78
C GLY A 104 -11.16 35.46 0.48
N VAL A 105 -10.98 34.35 1.20
CA VAL A 105 -11.71 34.07 2.45
C VAL A 105 -11.34 35.07 3.54
N VAL A 106 -10.04 35.34 3.72
CA VAL A 106 -9.56 36.32 4.70
C VAL A 106 -10.09 37.71 4.39
N LEU A 107 -10.09 38.11 3.11
CA LEU A 107 -10.64 39.38 2.68
C LEU A 107 -12.16 39.47 2.95
N ALA A 108 -12.93 38.44 2.59
CA ALA A 108 -14.37 38.39 2.84
C ALA A 108 -14.71 38.49 4.34
N GLN A 109 -13.92 37.83 5.20
CA GLN A 109 -14.06 37.95 6.66
C GLN A 109 -13.78 39.37 7.16
N ARG A 110 -12.77 40.05 6.61
CA ARG A 110 -12.47 41.45 7.00
C ARG A 110 -13.54 42.42 6.53
N VAL A 111 -14.13 42.18 5.37
CA VAL A 111 -15.24 42.98 4.84
C VAL A 111 -16.52 42.76 5.66
N GLU A 112 -16.78 41.55 6.12
CA GLU A 112 -17.91 41.24 7.02
C GLU A 112 -17.84 42.06 8.31
N GLN A 113 -16.64 42.23 8.90
CA GLN A 113 -16.43 42.98 10.12
C GLN A 113 -16.77 44.48 10.00
N LEU A 114 -16.82 45.02 8.78
CA LEU A 114 -17.23 46.39 8.50
C LEU A 114 -18.75 46.54 8.32
N ALA A 115 -19.48 45.44 8.15
CA ALA A 115 -20.92 45.49 7.99
C ALA A 115 -21.60 45.92 9.30
N GLU A 116 -22.69 46.68 9.18
CA GLU A 116 -23.58 46.92 10.31
C GLU A 116 -24.32 45.61 10.68
N PRO A 117 -24.82 45.45 11.92
CA PRO A 117 -25.67 44.31 12.27
C PRO A 117 -26.84 44.14 11.29
N GLY A 118 -26.93 42.98 10.63
CA GLY A 118 -27.93 42.72 9.58
C GLY A 118 -27.57 43.29 8.20
N GLY A 119 -26.35 43.82 8.05
CA GLY A 119 -25.85 44.44 6.83
C GLY A 119 -25.08 43.50 5.92
N VAL A 120 -24.91 43.95 4.67
CA VAL A 120 -24.07 43.31 3.64
C VAL A 120 -23.03 44.32 3.18
N CYS A 121 -21.75 43.95 3.23
CA CYS A 121 -20.65 44.72 2.68
C CYS A 121 -19.93 43.94 1.57
N VAL A 122 -19.50 44.66 0.53
CA VAL A 122 -18.81 44.09 -0.63
C VAL A 122 -17.55 44.89 -0.97
N THR A 123 -16.56 44.24 -1.58
CA THR A 123 -15.38 44.93 -2.12
C THR A 123 -15.68 45.63 -3.44
N ALA A 124 -14.84 46.59 -3.84
CA ALA A 124 -14.92 47.23 -5.16
C ALA A 124 -14.94 46.22 -6.32
N ALA A 125 -14.17 45.14 -6.24
CA ALA A 125 -14.17 44.11 -7.29
C ALA A 125 -15.53 43.42 -7.45
N ILE A 126 -16.27 43.20 -6.36
CA ILE A 126 -17.63 42.67 -6.41
C ILE A 126 -18.57 43.73 -6.98
N GLN A 127 -18.46 44.97 -6.51
CA GLN A 127 -19.27 46.10 -6.98
C GLN A 127 -19.12 46.30 -8.50
N GLU A 128 -17.90 46.27 -9.03
CA GLU A 128 -17.61 46.39 -10.46
C GLU A 128 -18.12 45.21 -11.28
N ALA A 129 -18.23 44.03 -10.68
CA ALA A 129 -18.78 42.82 -11.30
C ALA A 129 -20.31 42.78 -11.29
N LEU A 130 -21.00 43.66 -10.54
CA LEU A 130 -22.45 43.70 -10.51
C LEU A 130 -23.02 44.28 -11.82
N PRO A 131 -24.09 43.70 -12.38
CA PRO A 131 -24.78 44.28 -13.52
C PRO A 131 -25.31 45.69 -13.20
N ARG A 132 -25.24 46.62 -14.16
CA ARG A 132 -25.69 48.02 -13.98
C ARG A 132 -27.18 48.21 -13.63
N ARG A 133 -28.00 47.16 -13.71
CA ARG A 133 -29.47 47.21 -13.53
C ARG A 133 -29.92 46.19 -12.50
N MET A 134 -29.41 46.32 -11.28
CA MET A 134 -29.83 45.54 -10.12
C MET A 134 -30.57 46.44 -9.12
N PRO A 135 -31.50 45.89 -8.32
CA PRO A 135 -32.30 46.64 -7.34
C PRO A 135 -31.50 47.00 -6.07
N PHE A 136 -30.22 47.34 -6.21
CA PHE A 136 -29.29 47.52 -5.09
C PHE A 136 -28.83 48.97 -5.00
N GLU A 137 -28.88 49.53 -3.79
CA GLU A 137 -28.22 50.77 -3.42
C GLU A 137 -26.83 50.46 -2.86
N GLU A 138 -25.82 51.10 -3.43
CA GLU A 138 -24.41 50.93 -3.06
C GLU A 138 -23.88 52.22 -2.44
N GLU A 139 -23.57 52.19 -1.16
CA GLU A 139 -22.98 53.32 -0.44
C GLU A 139 -21.49 53.07 -0.21
N GLY A 140 -20.63 53.92 -0.77
CA GLY A 140 -19.18 53.78 -0.61
C GLY A 140 -18.73 54.10 0.81
N LEU A 141 -18.02 53.16 1.45
CA LEU A 141 -17.36 53.37 2.75
C LEU A 141 -15.93 53.92 2.60
N GLY A 142 -15.50 54.23 1.37
CA GLY A 142 -14.15 54.69 1.08
C GLY A 142 -13.11 53.57 1.14
N GLU A 143 -11.84 53.95 1.22
CA GLU A 143 -10.70 53.03 1.33
C GLU A 143 -10.49 52.64 2.81
N GLN A 144 -10.46 51.35 3.07
CA GLN A 144 -10.37 50.77 4.40
C GLN A 144 -9.04 50.04 4.57
N GLU A 145 -8.30 50.39 5.62
CA GLU A 145 -7.08 49.67 6.01
C GLU A 145 -7.48 48.42 6.81
N LEU A 146 -7.40 47.26 6.16
CA LEU A 146 -7.77 45.98 6.76
C LEU A 146 -6.54 45.26 7.28
N LYS A 147 -6.59 44.83 8.54
CA LYS A 147 -5.49 44.11 9.20
C LYS A 147 -5.07 42.87 8.39
N GLY A 148 -3.80 42.83 7.99
CA GLY A 148 -3.20 41.72 7.24
C GLY A 148 -3.20 41.89 5.72
N LEU A 149 -3.67 43.03 5.20
CA LEU A 149 -3.57 43.39 3.79
C LEU A 149 -2.60 44.56 3.61
N GLU A 150 -1.75 44.49 2.58
CA GLU A 150 -0.72 45.51 2.31
C GLU A 150 -1.29 46.80 1.70
N LYS A 151 -2.45 46.72 1.06
CA LYS A 151 -3.10 47.86 0.38
C LYS A 151 -4.49 48.11 0.95
N PRO A 152 -4.89 49.37 1.11
CA PRO A 152 -6.27 49.71 1.45
C PRO A 152 -7.24 49.12 0.43
N VAL A 153 -8.37 48.58 0.90
CA VAL A 153 -9.42 48.00 0.06
C VAL A 153 -10.63 48.93 0.10
N ARG A 154 -11.16 49.27 -1.07
CA ARG A 154 -12.40 50.05 -1.15
C ARG A 154 -13.61 49.14 -0.93
N VAL A 155 -14.47 49.54 0.00
CA VAL A 155 -15.62 48.75 0.45
C VAL A 155 -16.91 49.53 0.23
N TYR A 156 -17.98 48.81 -0.11
CA TYR A 156 -19.32 49.35 -0.33
C TYR A 156 -20.30 48.63 0.58
N ARG A 157 -21.24 49.37 1.16
CA ARG A 157 -22.42 48.81 1.80
C ARG A 157 -23.49 48.61 0.73
N VAL A 158 -24.11 47.43 0.71
CA VAL A 158 -25.15 47.10 -0.25
C VAL A 158 -26.47 46.91 0.48
N ARG A 159 -27.51 47.59 0.00
CA ARG A 159 -28.88 47.48 0.51
C ARG A 159 -29.85 47.31 -0.66
N LEU A 160 -31.01 46.73 -0.41
CA LEU A 160 -32.07 46.69 -1.42
C LEU A 160 -32.72 48.08 -1.54
N THR A 161 -32.95 48.55 -2.75
CA THR A 161 -33.68 49.79 -3.00
C THR A 161 -35.08 49.72 -2.38
N PRO A 162 -35.53 50.74 -1.61
CA PRO A 162 -36.83 50.71 -0.95
C PRO A 162 -37.99 50.48 -1.94
N GLY A 163 -38.81 49.45 -1.68
CA GLY A 163 -39.97 49.10 -2.51
C GLY A 163 -39.67 48.16 -3.68
N GLU A 164 -38.40 47.85 -3.93
CA GLU A 164 -38.01 46.81 -4.87
C GLU A 164 -37.89 45.45 -4.16
N ALA A 165 -37.88 44.36 -4.92
CA ALA A 165 -37.73 43.01 -4.40
C ALA A 165 -36.39 42.42 -4.87
N VAL A 166 -35.78 41.56 -4.05
CA VAL A 166 -34.61 40.79 -4.47
C VAL A 166 -35.03 39.94 -5.69
N PRO A 167 -34.27 39.95 -6.80
CA PRO A 167 -34.60 39.14 -7.98
C PRO A 167 -34.77 37.68 -7.59
N GLU A 168 -35.82 37.01 -8.08
CA GLU A 168 -35.97 35.58 -7.86
C GLU A 168 -34.78 34.82 -8.48
N PRO A 169 -34.35 33.70 -7.86
CA PRO A 169 -33.28 32.90 -8.42
C PRO A 169 -33.69 32.44 -9.83
N GLU A 170 -32.87 32.74 -10.83
CA GLU A 170 -33.11 32.24 -12.18
C GLU A 170 -33.07 30.71 -12.13
N ALA A 171 -34.23 30.06 -12.35
CA ALA A 171 -34.28 28.63 -12.58
C ALA A 171 -33.35 28.32 -13.76
N SER A 172 -32.15 27.80 -13.44
CA SER A 172 -31.10 27.55 -14.42
C SER A 172 -31.67 26.80 -15.62
N GLY A 173 -31.48 27.38 -16.80
CA GLY A 173 -32.20 27.04 -18.01
C GLY A 173 -32.18 25.55 -18.35
N ARG A 174 -33.34 24.90 -18.30
CA ARG A 174 -33.75 23.94 -19.34
C ARG A 174 -34.63 24.68 -20.33
N GLY A 175 -34.13 24.82 -21.56
CA GLY A 175 -34.83 25.47 -22.67
C GLY A 175 -36.21 24.87 -22.97
N ARG A 176 -37.12 25.75 -23.41
CA ARG A 176 -38.54 25.55 -23.71
C ARG A 176 -38.79 24.55 -24.87
N SER A 177 -39.86 23.72 -24.78
CA SER A 177 -41.02 23.72 -25.71
C SER A 177 -41.86 22.41 -25.70
N ALA A 178 -43.15 22.56 -25.33
CA ALA A 178 -44.39 21.92 -25.81
C ALA A 178 -44.68 20.38 -25.78
N SER A 179 -45.74 20.06 -25.02
CA SER A 179 -46.71 18.93 -25.08
C SER A 179 -46.25 17.54 -24.61
N TRP A 180 -46.55 17.22 -23.34
CA TRP A 180 -46.01 16.04 -22.64
C TRP A 180 -47.05 15.16 -21.94
N ARG A 181 -48.33 15.19 -22.31
CA ARG A 181 -49.34 14.34 -21.63
C ARG A 181 -49.28 12.84 -21.97
N PRO A 182 -48.95 12.37 -23.19
CA PRO A 182 -48.79 10.93 -23.43
C PRO A 182 -47.36 10.41 -23.22
N ARG A 183 -46.34 11.28 -23.11
CA ARG A 183 -44.94 10.90 -22.86
C ARG A 183 -44.61 10.75 -21.38
N LEU A 184 -45.39 11.35 -20.48
CA LEU A 184 -45.18 11.27 -19.02
C LEU A 184 -45.41 9.85 -18.48
N VAL A 185 -46.37 9.10 -19.04
CA VAL A 185 -46.61 7.70 -18.62
C VAL A 185 -45.47 6.79 -19.07
N ALA A 186 -44.97 6.97 -20.30
CA ALA A 186 -43.82 6.22 -20.80
C ALA A 186 -42.53 6.60 -20.05
N ALA A 187 -42.32 7.89 -19.75
CA ALA A 187 -41.15 8.36 -19.02
C ALA A 187 -41.19 7.96 -17.53
N VAL A 188 -42.35 7.96 -16.87
CA VAL A 188 -42.49 7.47 -15.49
C VAL A 188 -42.28 5.95 -15.44
N ALA A 189 -42.76 5.19 -16.43
CA ALA A 189 -42.46 3.76 -16.51
C ALA A 189 -40.96 3.49 -16.73
N THR A 190 -40.30 4.27 -17.60
CA THR A 190 -38.85 4.16 -17.83
C THR A 190 -38.05 4.64 -16.62
N VAL A 191 -38.44 5.72 -15.95
CA VAL A 191 -37.79 6.23 -14.75
C VAL A 191 -38.06 5.30 -13.56
N ALA A 192 -39.24 4.70 -13.43
CA ALA A 192 -39.50 3.66 -12.44
C ALA A 192 -38.73 2.38 -12.75
N ALA A 193 -38.52 2.02 -14.02
CA ALA A 193 -37.65 0.90 -14.42
C ALA A 193 -36.16 1.22 -14.22
N ILE A 194 -35.75 2.48 -14.42
CA ILE A 194 -34.38 2.95 -14.12
C ILE A 194 -34.17 3.06 -12.62
N ILE A 195 -35.15 3.50 -11.84
CA ILE A 195 -35.09 3.55 -10.37
C ILE A 195 -35.16 2.14 -9.81
N ALA A 196 -35.97 1.24 -10.36
CA ALA A 196 -35.97 -0.17 -9.98
C ALA A 196 -34.68 -0.86 -10.40
N GLY A 197 -34.13 -0.55 -11.58
CA GLY A 197 -32.83 -1.05 -12.03
C GLY A 197 -31.66 -0.47 -11.24
N ALA A 198 -31.74 0.80 -10.86
CA ALA A 198 -30.76 1.48 -10.01
C ALA A 198 -30.89 1.04 -8.56
N ALA A 199 -32.09 0.74 -8.07
CA ALA A 199 -32.34 0.14 -6.77
C ALA A 199 -31.89 -1.31 -6.76
N VAL A 200 -32.04 -2.08 -7.84
CA VAL A 200 -31.43 -3.40 -7.99
C VAL A 200 -29.89 -3.27 -8.05
N LEU A 201 -29.33 -2.25 -8.70
CA LEU A 201 -27.88 -1.98 -8.69
C LEU A 201 -27.36 -1.43 -7.34
N TRP A 202 -28.21 -0.78 -6.54
CA TRP A 202 -27.88 -0.24 -5.20
C TRP A 202 -28.12 -1.26 -4.08
N LEU A 203 -29.08 -2.18 -4.27
CA LEU A 203 -29.42 -3.28 -3.35
C LEU A 203 -28.72 -4.59 -3.72
N GLU A 204 -28.18 -4.72 -4.93
CA GLU A 204 -27.08 -5.65 -5.20
C GLU A 204 -25.86 -5.13 -4.42
N PRO A 205 -25.22 -5.97 -3.59
CA PRO A 205 -24.10 -5.53 -2.81
C PRO A 205 -22.98 -5.13 -3.77
N TRP A 206 -22.61 -3.85 -3.75
CA TRP A 206 -21.31 -3.30 -4.16
C TRP A 206 -20.19 -3.77 -3.21
N ALA A 207 -20.34 -4.95 -2.61
CA ALA A 207 -19.20 -5.83 -2.46
C ALA A 207 -18.56 -5.88 -3.85
N THR A 208 -17.28 -5.55 -3.93
CA THR A 208 -16.45 -6.04 -5.02
C THR A 208 -16.84 -7.51 -5.21
N ARG A 209 -17.63 -7.84 -6.25
CA ARG A 209 -17.65 -9.21 -6.73
C ARG A 209 -16.20 -9.40 -7.14
N GLU A 210 -15.42 -10.03 -6.26
CA GLU A 210 -14.17 -10.65 -6.68
C GLU A 210 -14.62 -11.55 -7.81
N GLU A 211 -14.43 -11.08 -9.05
CA GLU A 211 -14.69 -11.95 -10.16
C GLU A 211 -13.77 -13.16 -9.93
N PRO A 212 -14.29 -14.38 -10.02
CA PRO A 212 -13.44 -15.55 -9.90
C PRO A 212 -12.45 -15.58 -11.06
N ALA A 213 -11.22 -16.00 -10.78
CA ALA A 213 -10.18 -16.20 -11.77
C ALA A 213 -10.67 -17.21 -12.79
N SER A 214 -10.57 -16.88 -14.08
CA SER A 214 -10.94 -17.81 -15.13
C SER A 214 -9.73 -18.66 -15.50
N VAL A 215 -9.90 -19.99 -15.49
CA VAL A 215 -8.87 -20.94 -15.97
C VAL A 215 -8.44 -20.61 -17.40
N GLU A 216 -9.35 -20.08 -18.23
CA GLU A 216 -9.08 -19.70 -19.62
C GLU A 216 -8.14 -18.50 -19.76
N ARG A 217 -8.07 -17.65 -18.72
CA ARG A 217 -7.23 -16.44 -18.70
C ARG A 217 -5.89 -16.66 -18.02
N MET A 218 -5.64 -17.86 -17.49
CA MET A 218 -4.40 -18.15 -16.78
C MET A 218 -3.21 -18.19 -17.74
N ALA A 219 -2.13 -17.51 -17.38
CA ALA A 219 -0.87 -17.50 -18.13
C ALA A 219 -0.17 -18.87 -18.10
N PHE A 220 -0.41 -19.65 -17.05
CA PHE A 220 0.11 -21.00 -16.87
C PHE A 220 -1.03 -21.96 -16.50
N PRO A 221 -0.99 -23.22 -16.95
CA PRO A 221 -2.00 -24.21 -16.55
C PRO A 221 -1.92 -24.48 -15.05
N LEU A 222 -3.09 -24.74 -14.43
CA LEU A 222 -3.13 -25.14 -13.03
C LEU A 222 -2.38 -26.46 -12.81
N PRO A 223 -1.51 -26.54 -11.80
CA PRO A 223 -0.90 -27.80 -11.38
C PRO A 223 -1.95 -28.82 -10.91
N ASP A 224 -1.63 -30.11 -11.01
CA ASP A 224 -2.49 -31.20 -10.51
C ASP A 224 -2.66 -31.15 -8.98
N LYS A 225 -1.69 -30.55 -8.28
CA LYS A 225 -1.69 -30.37 -6.82
C LYS A 225 -2.29 -29.00 -6.46
N PRO A 226 -2.87 -28.84 -5.26
CA PRO A 226 -3.22 -27.53 -4.72
C PRO A 226 -2.09 -26.52 -4.89
N SER A 227 -2.35 -25.44 -5.63
CA SER A 227 -1.37 -24.42 -5.96
C SER A 227 -1.61 -23.13 -5.19
N ILE A 228 -0.57 -22.63 -4.51
CA ILE A 228 -0.67 -21.49 -3.59
C ILE A 228 0.37 -20.42 -3.96
N ALA A 229 -0.08 -19.17 -4.03
CA ALA A 229 0.78 -17.99 -3.95
C ALA A 229 0.60 -17.31 -2.59
N VAL A 230 1.72 -16.92 -1.97
CA VAL A 230 1.71 -16.11 -0.74
C VAL A 230 2.21 -14.73 -1.09
N LEU A 231 1.33 -13.73 -1.00
CA LEU A 231 1.65 -12.34 -1.29
C LEU A 231 2.43 -11.72 -0.13
N PRO A 232 3.32 -10.73 -0.41
CA PRO A 232 3.99 -9.97 0.63
C PRO A 232 2.99 -9.34 1.58
N PHE A 233 3.14 -9.60 2.88
CA PHE A 233 2.29 -8.99 3.89
C PHE A 233 2.56 -7.49 3.97
N ASP A 234 1.48 -6.70 3.94
CA ASP A 234 1.56 -5.24 4.05
C ASP A 234 2.03 -4.83 5.45
N ASN A 235 3.01 -3.92 5.52
CA ASN A 235 3.46 -3.36 6.79
C ASN A 235 2.53 -2.20 7.23
N MET A 236 1.70 -2.45 8.24
CA MET A 236 0.81 -1.47 8.86
C MET A 236 1.34 -0.93 10.20
N SER A 237 2.64 -1.14 10.49
CA SER A 237 3.30 -0.65 11.71
C SER A 237 3.63 0.85 11.65
N GLY A 238 3.59 1.46 10.46
CA GLY A 238 3.94 2.87 10.25
C GLY A 238 5.45 3.16 10.25
N ASP A 239 6.27 2.12 10.41
CA ASP A 239 7.73 2.19 10.47
C ASP A 239 8.34 1.32 9.34
N PRO A 240 8.95 1.94 8.31
CA PRO A 240 9.62 1.22 7.23
C PRO A 240 10.77 0.32 7.71
N GLU A 241 11.40 0.62 8.85
CA GLU A 241 12.48 -0.21 9.38
C GLU A 241 11.97 -1.58 9.82
N GLN A 242 10.66 -1.77 10.00
CA GLN A 242 10.06 -3.05 10.38
C GLN A 242 9.57 -3.88 9.19
N GLU A 243 9.77 -3.38 7.96
CA GLU A 243 9.33 -4.06 6.74
C GLU A 243 10.04 -5.40 6.51
N TYR A 244 11.27 -5.56 7.01
CA TYR A 244 11.97 -6.86 6.95
C TYR A 244 11.18 -7.97 7.65
N PHE A 245 10.35 -7.62 8.64
CA PHE A 245 9.60 -8.61 9.38
C PHE A 245 8.40 -9.12 8.59
N SER A 246 7.59 -8.24 7.97
CA SER A 246 6.46 -8.68 7.15
C SER A 246 6.94 -9.49 5.94
N ASP A 247 8.04 -9.06 5.33
CA ASP A 247 8.73 -9.82 4.28
C ASP A 247 9.23 -11.18 4.79
N GLY A 248 9.81 -11.19 5.98
CA GLY A 248 10.32 -12.38 6.64
C GLY A 248 9.21 -13.38 6.99
N LEU A 249 8.06 -12.91 7.49
CA LEU A 249 6.90 -13.75 7.78
C LEU A 249 6.39 -14.42 6.50
N THR A 250 6.22 -13.62 5.44
CA THR A 250 5.83 -14.09 4.10
C THR A 250 6.76 -15.21 3.63
N GLU A 251 8.07 -14.97 3.67
CA GLU A 251 9.07 -15.92 3.20
C GLU A 251 9.08 -17.22 4.01
N ASN A 252 8.90 -17.13 5.33
CA ASN A 252 8.87 -18.34 6.15
C ASN A 252 7.60 -19.16 5.89
N ILE A 253 6.45 -18.54 5.63
CA ILE A 253 5.25 -19.28 5.20
C ILE A 253 5.52 -20.01 3.88
N ILE A 254 6.08 -19.33 2.88
CA ILE A 254 6.46 -19.93 1.59
C ILE A 254 7.42 -21.12 1.81
N THR A 255 8.45 -20.92 2.63
CA THR A 255 9.46 -21.95 2.94
C THR A 255 8.83 -23.16 3.64
N THR A 256 7.95 -22.92 4.62
CA THR A 256 7.29 -23.98 5.39
C THR A 256 6.34 -24.79 4.50
N LEU A 257 5.51 -24.11 3.70
CA LEU A 257 4.59 -24.79 2.77
C LEU A 257 5.33 -25.54 1.66
N SER A 258 6.47 -25.04 1.18
CA SER A 258 7.27 -25.71 0.14
C SER A 258 7.84 -27.06 0.55
N ARG A 259 7.82 -27.38 1.86
CA ARG A 259 8.23 -28.69 2.38
C ARG A 259 7.15 -29.75 2.23
N LEU A 260 5.91 -29.34 1.95
CA LEU A 260 4.79 -30.25 1.77
C LEU A 260 4.77 -30.78 0.34
N PRO A 261 4.97 -32.10 0.13
CA PRO A 261 4.97 -32.66 -1.21
C PRO A 261 3.59 -32.59 -1.87
N GLY A 262 2.51 -32.44 -1.09
CA GLY A 262 1.13 -32.33 -1.56
C GLY A 262 0.73 -30.94 -2.09
N VAL A 263 1.60 -29.94 -2.02
CA VAL A 263 1.27 -28.55 -2.39
C VAL A 263 2.28 -28.02 -3.42
N PHE A 264 1.78 -27.28 -4.40
CA PHE A 264 2.62 -26.48 -5.30
C PHE A 264 2.66 -25.03 -4.80
N VAL A 265 3.85 -24.53 -4.44
CA VAL A 265 4.01 -23.19 -3.88
C VAL A 265 4.78 -22.31 -4.85
N ILE A 266 4.26 -21.10 -5.13
CA ILE A 266 4.97 -20.12 -5.95
C ILE A 266 6.14 -19.55 -5.16
N ALA A 267 7.29 -19.47 -5.83
CA ALA A 267 8.51 -18.92 -5.24
C ALA A 267 8.35 -17.44 -4.86
N ARG A 268 9.00 -17.05 -3.77
CA ARG A 268 9.05 -15.69 -3.22
C ARG A 268 9.27 -14.61 -4.28
N ASN A 269 10.28 -14.77 -5.13
CA ASN A 269 10.65 -13.73 -6.10
C ASN A 269 9.52 -13.42 -7.09
N SER A 270 8.66 -14.39 -7.38
CA SER A 270 7.50 -14.21 -8.26
C SER A 270 6.34 -13.51 -7.56
N THR A 271 6.12 -13.73 -6.27
CA THR A 271 5.05 -13.02 -5.54
C THR A 271 5.47 -11.63 -5.08
N PHE A 272 6.76 -11.41 -4.84
CA PHE A 272 7.29 -10.12 -4.40
C PHE A 272 7.28 -9.03 -5.50
N THR A 273 7.00 -9.36 -6.75
CA THR A 273 6.76 -8.36 -7.81
C THR A 273 5.49 -7.54 -7.57
N TYR A 274 4.55 -8.07 -6.79
CA TYR A 274 3.30 -7.40 -6.42
C TYR A 274 3.44 -6.51 -5.17
N LYS A 275 4.61 -6.48 -4.55
CA LYS A 275 4.84 -5.72 -3.32
C LYS A 275 4.57 -4.23 -3.54
N GLY A 276 3.77 -3.63 -2.64
CA GLY A 276 3.38 -2.22 -2.71
C GLY A 276 2.41 -1.86 -3.83
N GLN A 277 1.81 -2.87 -4.49
CA GLN A 277 0.81 -2.67 -5.54
C GLN A 277 -0.57 -3.09 -5.05
N ALA A 278 -1.59 -2.27 -5.34
CA ALA A 278 -2.97 -2.66 -5.15
C ALA A 278 -3.42 -3.57 -6.33
N VAL A 279 -3.14 -4.87 -6.23
CA VAL A 279 -3.54 -5.88 -7.22
C VAL A 279 -4.66 -6.77 -6.69
N LYS A 280 -5.62 -7.11 -7.57
CA LYS A 280 -6.68 -8.06 -7.25
C LYS A 280 -6.13 -9.49 -7.22
N VAL A 281 -6.58 -10.28 -6.26
CA VAL A 281 -6.27 -11.72 -6.11
C VAL A 281 -6.49 -12.49 -7.41
N GLN A 282 -7.58 -12.20 -8.10
CA GLN A 282 -7.94 -12.80 -9.39
C GLN A 282 -6.81 -12.66 -10.43
N ARG A 283 -6.24 -11.46 -10.52
CA ARG A 283 -5.17 -11.16 -11.47
C ARG A 283 -3.88 -11.90 -11.10
N VAL A 284 -3.56 -11.95 -9.81
CA VAL A 284 -2.40 -12.72 -9.30
C VAL A 284 -2.55 -14.20 -9.65
N ALA A 285 -3.74 -14.77 -9.43
CA ALA A 285 -4.05 -16.15 -9.76
C ALA A 285 -3.93 -16.43 -11.26
N GLU A 286 -4.44 -15.54 -12.11
CA GLU A 286 -4.34 -15.64 -13.56
C GLU A 286 -2.89 -15.52 -14.06
N GLU A 287 -2.12 -14.55 -13.57
CA GLU A 287 -0.73 -14.33 -14.00
C GLU A 287 0.23 -15.42 -13.51
N LEU A 288 0.02 -15.97 -12.31
CA LEU A 288 0.88 -17.00 -11.74
C LEU A 288 0.40 -18.44 -12.01
N GLY A 289 -0.83 -18.63 -12.48
CA GLY A 289 -1.43 -19.94 -12.68
C GLY A 289 -1.65 -20.69 -11.35
N VAL A 290 -2.18 -20.00 -10.35
CA VAL A 290 -2.47 -20.60 -9.03
C VAL A 290 -3.96 -20.57 -8.71
N ARG A 291 -4.41 -21.53 -7.90
CA ARG A 291 -5.79 -21.57 -7.42
C ARG A 291 -5.97 -20.77 -6.14
N TYR A 292 -5.03 -20.87 -5.20
CA TYR A 292 -5.15 -20.27 -3.89
C TYR A 292 -4.18 -19.12 -3.71
N VAL A 293 -4.63 -18.06 -3.04
CA VAL A 293 -3.80 -16.91 -2.70
C VAL A 293 -3.94 -16.62 -1.21
N LEU A 294 -2.80 -16.46 -0.53
CA LEU A 294 -2.72 -15.96 0.83
C LEU A 294 -2.24 -14.51 0.79
N GLU A 295 -3.04 -13.61 1.35
CA GLU A 295 -2.69 -12.20 1.51
C GLU A 295 -2.95 -11.74 2.94
N GLY A 296 -2.36 -10.59 3.31
CA GLY A 296 -2.49 -10.12 4.67
C GLY A 296 -1.68 -8.88 4.98
N SER A 297 -1.80 -8.44 6.22
CA SER A 297 -1.07 -7.33 6.77
C SER A 297 -0.48 -7.66 8.13
N PHE A 298 0.62 -6.99 8.44
CA PHE A 298 1.36 -7.14 9.68
C PHE A 298 1.51 -5.78 10.35
N GLN A 299 1.22 -5.73 11.65
CA GLN A 299 1.42 -4.56 12.48
C GLN A 299 2.14 -4.98 13.77
N ARG A 300 3.24 -4.30 14.10
CA ARG A 300 3.96 -4.47 15.36
C ARG A 300 3.98 -3.18 16.14
N ALA A 301 3.64 -3.28 17.43
CA ALA A 301 3.74 -2.20 18.39
C ALA A 301 4.44 -2.72 19.64
N LYS A 302 5.73 -2.36 19.79
CA LYS A 302 6.59 -2.84 20.89
C LYS A 302 6.66 -4.38 20.94
N ASN A 303 5.97 -4.98 21.91
CA ASN A 303 5.93 -6.42 22.15
C ASN A 303 4.62 -7.06 21.68
N GLN A 304 3.73 -6.32 21.03
CA GLN A 304 2.48 -6.85 20.48
C GLN A 304 2.57 -6.91 18.96
N ILE A 305 2.09 -8.02 18.40
CA ILE A 305 1.94 -8.22 16.96
C ILE A 305 0.48 -8.48 16.64
N ARG A 306 0.03 -7.87 15.55
CA ARG A 306 -1.27 -8.08 14.94
C ARG A 306 -1.06 -8.49 13.49
N VAL A 307 -1.61 -9.64 13.14
CA VAL A 307 -1.57 -10.13 11.77
C VAL A 307 -2.98 -10.35 11.28
N HIS A 308 -3.30 -9.74 10.14
CA HIS A 308 -4.50 -10.08 9.38
C HIS A 308 -4.06 -10.97 8.25
N ALA A 309 -4.68 -12.14 8.11
CA ALA A 309 -4.39 -13.05 7.00
C ALA A 309 -5.71 -13.56 6.42
N GLN A 310 -5.74 -13.70 5.11
CA GLN A 310 -6.90 -14.18 4.36
C GLN A 310 -6.43 -15.18 3.34
N PHE A 311 -7.12 -16.32 3.29
CA PHE A 311 -6.81 -17.40 2.36
C PHE A 311 -7.98 -17.59 1.40
N ILE A 312 -7.72 -17.40 0.12
CA ILE A 312 -8.74 -17.18 -0.90
C ILE A 312 -8.62 -18.26 -1.98
N ASP A 313 -9.74 -18.89 -2.34
CA ASP A 313 -9.86 -19.69 -3.56
C ASP A 313 -10.22 -18.76 -4.72
N ALA A 314 -9.20 -18.40 -5.50
CA ALA A 314 -9.33 -17.43 -6.58
C ALA A 314 -10.27 -17.92 -7.68
N LEU A 315 -10.43 -19.23 -7.90
CA LEU A 315 -11.34 -19.76 -8.92
C LEU A 315 -12.82 -19.62 -8.52
N THR A 316 -13.10 -19.52 -7.23
CA THR A 316 -14.48 -19.35 -6.74
C THR A 316 -14.74 -17.93 -6.24
N GLY A 317 -13.69 -17.12 -6.05
CA GLY A 317 -13.78 -15.80 -5.42
C GLY A 317 -14.19 -15.86 -3.95
N ARG A 318 -13.94 -16.99 -3.27
CA ARG A 318 -14.35 -17.21 -1.88
C ARG A 318 -13.16 -17.22 -0.96
N HIS A 319 -13.27 -16.50 0.16
CA HIS A 319 -12.39 -16.67 1.30
C HIS A 319 -12.67 -18.05 1.92
N LEU A 320 -11.65 -18.91 1.96
CA LEU A 320 -11.69 -20.13 2.75
C LEU A 320 -11.67 -19.80 4.24
N TRP A 321 -10.89 -18.78 4.61
CA TRP A 321 -10.94 -18.14 5.92
C TRP A 321 -10.32 -16.73 5.85
N ALA A 322 -10.70 -15.89 6.81
CA ALA A 322 -10.12 -14.57 7.03
C ALA A 322 -10.03 -14.37 8.55
N GLU A 323 -8.82 -14.22 9.07
CA GLU A 323 -8.59 -14.21 10.51
C GLU A 323 -7.61 -13.12 10.95
N ARG A 324 -7.79 -12.72 12.21
CA ARG A 324 -6.93 -11.77 12.90
C ARG A 324 -6.25 -12.47 14.06
N PHE A 325 -4.93 -12.41 14.07
CA PHE A 325 -4.09 -12.97 15.10
C PHE A 325 -3.47 -11.84 15.91
N ASP A 326 -3.92 -11.69 17.15
CA ASP A 326 -3.30 -10.81 18.15
C ASP A 326 -2.43 -11.66 19.09
N ARG A 327 -1.12 -11.43 19.06
CA ARG A 327 -0.14 -12.21 19.83
C ARG A 327 0.93 -11.31 20.44
N GLN A 328 1.68 -11.84 21.40
CA GLN A 328 2.93 -11.21 21.81
C GLN A 328 4.05 -11.55 20.82
N TRP A 329 5.04 -10.67 20.72
CA TRP A 329 6.24 -10.90 19.91
C TRP A 329 6.98 -12.17 20.31
N SER A 330 6.96 -12.52 21.60
CA SER A 330 7.49 -13.79 22.12
C SER A 330 6.84 -15.03 21.49
N ASP A 331 5.63 -14.89 20.96
CA ASP A 331 4.80 -15.98 20.45
C ASP A 331 4.81 -16.03 18.91
N VAL A 332 5.78 -15.37 18.26
CA VAL A 332 5.89 -15.30 16.80
C VAL A 332 5.93 -16.67 16.12
N PHE A 333 6.54 -17.68 16.76
CA PHE A 333 6.57 -19.04 16.22
C PHE A 333 5.20 -19.72 16.32
N ALA A 334 4.47 -19.52 17.41
CA ALA A 334 3.12 -20.05 17.55
C ALA A 334 2.17 -19.42 16.52
N LEU A 335 2.35 -18.13 16.21
CA LEU A 335 1.61 -17.48 15.13
C LEU A 335 1.87 -18.15 13.76
N GLN A 336 3.12 -18.51 13.46
CA GLN A 336 3.46 -19.20 12.21
C GLN A 336 2.85 -20.61 12.15
N ASP A 337 2.89 -21.31 13.29
CA ASP A 337 2.27 -22.64 13.45
C ASP A 337 0.75 -22.52 13.20
N ASP A 338 0.07 -21.56 13.83
CA ASP A 338 -1.38 -21.30 13.69
C ASP A 338 -1.78 -21.02 12.22
N ILE A 339 -1.02 -20.16 11.53
CA ILE A 339 -1.29 -19.83 10.12
C ILE A 339 -1.09 -21.07 9.23
N THR A 340 0.00 -21.81 9.45
CA THR A 340 0.31 -23.00 8.65
C THR A 340 -0.75 -24.09 8.85
N GLU A 341 -1.17 -24.34 10.09
CA GLU A 341 -2.21 -25.31 10.42
C GLU A 341 -3.55 -24.96 9.78
N LYS A 342 -3.93 -23.68 9.76
CA LYS A 342 -5.15 -23.22 9.07
C LYS A 342 -5.09 -23.39 7.56
N ILE A 343 -3.93 -23.16 6.94
CA ILE A 343 -3.75 -23.41 5.50
C ILE A 343 -3.89 -24.91 5.21
N VAL A 344 -3.20 -25.76 5.95
CA VAL A 344 -3.27 -27.22 5.80
C VAL A 344 -4.71 -27.73 5.98
N SER A 345 -5.40 -27.24 7.01
CA SER A 345 -6.79 -27.62 7.30
C SER A 345 -7.76 -27.17 6.20
N ALA A 346 -7.60 -25.94 5.70
CA ALA A 346 -8.45 -25.39 4.65
C ALA A 346 -8.25 -26.09 3.29
N LEU A 347 -7.08 -26.68 3.06
CA LEU A 347 -6.78 -27.48 1.88
C LEU A 347 -7.14 -28.96 2.04
N GLU A 348 -7.68 -29.35 3.21
CA GLU A 348 -8.05 -30.73 3.55
C GLU A 348 -6.89 -31.72 3.29
N LEU A 349 -5.65 -31.29 3.55
CA LEU A 349 -4.47 -32.11 3.31
C LEU A 349 -4.34 -33.19 4.38
N GLU A 350 -4.38 -34.45 3.97
CA GLU A 350 -3.99 -35.57 4.84
C GLU A 350 -2.48 -35.60 5.00
N LEU A 351 -1.99 -35.15 6.14
CA LEU A 351 -0.57 -35.19 6.48
C LEU A 351 -0.23 -36.49 7.23
N THR A 352 0.85 -37.14 6.80
CA THR A 352 1.51 -38.20 7.57
C THR A 352 2.10 -37.64 8.87
N GLU A 353 2.32 -38.50 9.86
CA GLU A 353 2.96 -38.09 11.12
C GLU A 353 4.38 -37.53 10.90
N GLU A 354 5.09 -38.00 9.88
CA GLU A 354 6.40 -37.45 9.51
C GLU A 354 6.30 -36.03 8.95
N GLU A 355 5.30 -35.75 8.11
CA GLU A 355 5.06 -34.40 7.56
C GLU A 355 4.63 -33.43 8.67
N LYS A 356 3.76 -33.87 9.58
CA LYS A 356 3.40 -33.07 10.77
C LYS A 356 4.62 -32.75 11.62
N ALA A 357 5.47 -33.75 11.89
CA ALA A 357 6.72 -33.54 12.64
C ALA A 357 7.67 -32.57 11.91
N ARG A 358 7.71 -32.62 10.57
CA ARG A 358 8.54 -31.73 9.74
C ARG A 358 8.03 -30.29 9.74
N LEU A 359 6.71 -30.08 9.74
CA LEU A 359 6.10 -28.77 9.88
C LEU A 359 6.30 -28.19 11.27
N ALA A 360 6.16 -29.00 12.32
CA ALA A 360 6.34 -28.58 13.71
C ALA A 360 7.80 -28.28 14.08
N ARG A 361 8.76 -28.62 13.20
CA ARG A 361 10.18 -28.41 13.45
C ARG A 361 10.52 -26.92 13.38
N ARG A 362 10.72 -26.33 14.56
CA ARG A 362 11.20 -24.96 14.71
C ARG A 362 12.70 -24.87 14.41
N TYR A 363 13.10 -23.76 13.78
CA TYR A 363 14.51 -23.52 13.46
C TYR A 363 15.30 -22.91 14.62
N THR A 364 14.61 -22.25 15.54
CA THR A 364 15.16 -21.64 16.76
C THR A 364 14.03 -21.47 17.78
N THR A 365 14.36 -21.45 19.06
CA THR A 365 13.44 -21.06 20.15
C THR A 365 13.72 -19.65 20.66
N SER A 366 14.80 -19.01 20.20
CA SER A 366 15.19 -17.66 20.59
C SER A 366 14.59 -16.64 19.64
N VAL A 367 13.56 -15.92 20.12
CA VAL A 367 12.91 -14.86 19.34
C VAL A 367 13.89 -13.74 18.99
N ALA A 368 14.83 -13.42 19.88
CA ALA A 368 15.86 -12.42 19.62
C ALA A 368 16.83 -12.89 18.52
N ALA A 369 17.27 -14.15 18.54
CA ALA A 369 18.11 -14.70 17.46
C ALA A 369 17.38 -14.68 16.11
N TYR A 370 16.08 -14.98 16.13
CA TYR A 370 15.23 -14.95 14.97
C TYR A 370 15.05 -13.54 14.38
N ASP A 371 14.88 -12.51 15.21
CA ASP A 371 14.80 -11.11 14.76
C ASP A 371 16.05 -10.72 13.95
N HIS A 372 17.24 -10.96 14.52
CA HIS A 372 18.52 -10.72 13.83
C HIS A 372 18.65 -11.53 12.53
N PHE A 373 18.17 -12.77 12.52
CA PHE A 373 18.17 -13.59 11.31
C PHE A 373 17.26 -13.03 10.20
N LEU A 374 16.09 -12.49 10.53
CA LEU A 374 15.21 -11.86 9.54
C LEU A 374 15.81 -10.57 8.98
N GLN A 375 16.44 -9.75 9.82
CA GLN A 375 17.17 -8.56 9.38
C GLN A 375 18.29 -8.94 8.40
N ALA A 376 19.08 -9.97 8.72
CA ALA A 376 20.11 -10.48 7.84
C ALA A 376 19.56 -10.97 6.50
N GLN A 377 18.44 -11.71 6.50
CA GLN A 377 17.83 -12.19 5.25
C GLN A 377 17.39 -11.03 4.35
N ALA A 378 16.74 -10.00 4.92
CA ALA A 378 16.34 -8.83 4.16
C ALA A 378 17.55 -8.11 3.52
N LEU A 379 18.67 -8.01 4.24
CA LEU A 379 19.92 -7.48 3.71
C LEU A 379 20.49 -8.35 2.57
N LEU A 380 20.44 -9.68 2.71
CA LEU A 380 20.92 -10.60 1.67
C LEU A 380 20.09 -10.53 0.39
N PHE A 381 18.78 -10.34 0.48
CA PHE A 381 17.92 -10.17 -0.70
C PHE A 381 18.17 -8.87 -1.48
N ARG A 382 18.76 -7.84 -0.86
CA ARG A 382 19.15 -6.60 -1.56
C ARG A 382 20.39 -6.77 -2.45
N LEU A 383 21.13 -7.87 -2.30
CA LEU A 383 22.31 -8.25 -3.12
C LEU A 383 23.43 -7.19 -3.22
N THR A 384 23.54 -6.26 -2.27
CA THR A 384 24.62 -5.28 -2.23
C THR A 384 25.84 -5.82 -1.46
N GLU A 385 27.05 -5.34 -1.79
CA GLU A 385 28.27 -5.72 -1.03
C GLU A 385 28.21 -5.23 0.41
N GLY A 386 27.80 -3.96 0.63
CA GLY A 386 27.61 -3.41 1.99
C GLY A 386 26.57 -4.19 2.80
N GLY A 387 25.45 -4.56 2.18
CA GLY A 387 24.41 -5.35 2.81
C GLY A 387 24.87 -6.75 3.22
N ARG A 388 25.81 -7.36 2.48
CA ARG A 388 26.40 -8.66 2.87
C ARG A 388 27.24 -8.56 4.14
N GLN A 389 27.97 -7.47 4.34
CA GLN A 389 28.76 -7.28 5.56
C GLN A 389 27.86 -7.06 6.77
N GLU A 390 26.86 -6.18 6.67
CA GLU A 390 25.87 -5.97 7.73
C GLU A 390 25.10 -7.26 8.04
N ALA A 391 24.73 -8.05 7.01
CA ALA A 391 24.09 -9.35 7.21
C ALA A 391 24.95 -10.31 8.03
N ARG A 392 26.28 -10.31 7.86
CA ARG A 392 27.18 -11.14 8.68
C ARG A 392 27.11 -10.76 10.15
N GLU A 393 27.11 -9.46 10.46
CA GLU A 393 27.05 -8.97 11.84
C GLU A 393 25.76 -9.41 12.52
N GLN A 394 24.64 -9.28 11.80
CA GLN A 394 23.33 -9.75 12.24
C GLN A 394 23.31 -11.28 12.45
N LEU A 395 23.84 -12.06 11.50
CA LEU A 395 23.91 -13.53 11.62
C LEU A 395 24.81 -14.00 12.76
N GLN A 396 25.94 -13.33 12.98
CA GLN A 396 26.80 -13.60 14.13
C GLN A 396 26.09 -13.31 15.44
N GLN A 397 25.29 -12.24 15.52
CA GLN A 397 24.48 -11.95 16.70
C GLN A 397 23.39 -13.02 16.90
N ALA A 398 22.74 -13.47 15.83
CA ALA A 398 21.78 -14.58 15.90
C ALA A 398 22.43 -15.85 16.46
N ILE A 399 23.62 -16.22 15.97
CA ILE A 399 24.38 -17.39 16.45
C ILE A 399 24.84 -17.21 17.92
N ARG A 400 25.21 -15.99 18.34
CA ARG A 400 25.56 -15.72 19.74
C ARG A 400 24.37 -15.92 20.67
N LEU A 401 23.17 -15.56 20.22
CA LEU A 401 21.93 -15.68 21.00
C LEU A 401 21.36 -17.09 20.97
N ASP A 402 21.56 -17.83 19.89
CA ASP A 402 21.19 -19.24 19.75
C ASP A 402 22.29 -20.01 18.97
N PRO A 403 23.23 -20.63 19.69
CA PRO A 403 24.29 -21.42 19.07
C PRO A 403 23.81 -22.65 18.30
N ASP A 404 22.57 -23.09 18.47
CA ASP A 404 22.00 -24.23 17.75
C ASP A 404 21.17 -23.84 16.52
N PHE A 405 21.12 -22.54 16.20
CA PHE A 405 20.35 -22.01 15.07
C PHE A 405 21.02 -22.32 13.72
N ALA A 406 20.86 -23.55 13.24
CA ALA A 406 21.50 -24.09 12.03
C ALA A 406 21.31 -23.21 10.78
N ARG A 407 20.12 -22.59 10.59
CA ARG A 407 19.87 -21.69 9.45
C ARG A 407 20.75 -20.44 9.48
N ALA A 408 21.09 -19.91 10.66
CA ALA A 408 21.96 -18.75 10.77
C ALA A 408 23.40 -19.09 10.35
N TYR A 409 23.90 -20.28 10.72
CA TYR A 409 25.18 -20.80 10.23
C TYR A 409 25.20 -20.96 8.72
N GLY A 410 24.16 -21.56 8.16
CA GLY A 410 24.03 -21.74 6.72
C GLY A 410 24.03 -20.40 5.98
N ALA A 411 23.18 -19.46 6.40
CA ALA A 411 23.13 -18.12 5.81
C ALA A 411 24.49 -17.41 5.91
N LEU A 412 25.18 -17.53 7.05
CA LEU A 412 26.51 -16.95 7.25
C LEU A 412 27.53 -17.57 6.30
N ALA A 413 27.51 -18.89 6.14
CA ALA A 413 28.36 -19.60 5.18
C ALA A 413 28.18 -19.07 3.76
N TYR A 414 26.93 -18.88 3.33
CA TYR A 414 26.61 -18.30 2.02
C TYR A 414 27.19 -16.89 1.86
N THR A 415 27.14 -16.04 2.89
CA THR A 415 27.74 -14.69 2.81
C THR A 415 29.26 -14.74 2.58
N TYR A 416 29.97 -15.68 3.22
CA TYR A 416 31.42 -15.82 3.06
C TYR A 416 31.76 -16.42 1.70
N PHE A 417 31.00 -17.42 1.27
CA PHE A 417 31.13 -18.01 -0.06
C PHE A 417 30.97 -16.97 -1.17
N ARG A 418 29.93 -16.14 -1.12
CA ARG A 418 29.70 -15.08 -2.12
C ARG A 418 30.78 -14.00 -2.13
N ALA A 419 31.39 -13.70 -0.98
CA ALA A 419 32.51 -12.77 -0.96
C ALA A 419 33.79 -13.37 -1.55
N ALA A 420 34.01 -14.67 -1.35
CA ALA A 420 35.09 -15.38 -1.99
C ALA A 420 34.94 -15.42 -3.54
N GLU A 421 33.71 -15.28 -4.05
CA GLU A 421 33.44 -15.13 -5.49
C GLU A 421 33.56 -13.70 -6.01
N SER A 422 33.25 -12.68 -5.20
CA SER A 422 33.19 -11.28 -5.64
C SER A 422 34.56 -10.57 -5.73
N GLU A 423 35.64 -11.20 -5.26
CA GLU A 423 37.01 -10.73 -5.50
C GLU A 423 37.38 -10.90 -6.99
N PHE A 424 37.02 -9.89 -7.78
CA PHE A 424 37.33 -9.74 -9.19
C PHE A 424 38.86 -9.84 -9.40
N PHE A 425 39.30 -10.72 -10.32
CA PHE A 425 40.70 -11.03 -10.68
C PHE A 425 41.48 -12.02 -9.80
N GLY A 426 40.95 -13.23 -9.62
CA GLY A 426 41.80 -14.44 -9.51
C GLY A 426 42.61 -14.62 -8.23
N SER A 427 42.44 -13.77 -7.23
CA SER A 427 42.77 -14.08 -5.84
C SER A 427 41.51 -14.53 -5.14
N TYR A 428 41.33 -15.83 -4.97
CA TYR A 428 40.34 -16.32 -4.02
C TYR A 428 40.85 -16.02 -2.61
N SER A 429 40.05 -15.37 -1.77
CA SER A 429 40.32 -15.38 -0.34
C SER A 429 40.15 -16.81 0.16
N GLU A 430 41.27 -17.54 0.26
CA GLU A 430 41.29 -18.91 0.76
C GLU A 430 40.58 -18.96 2.11
N GLN A 431 40.88 -18.00 2.99
CA GLN A 431 40.26 -17.81 4.31
C GLN A 431 38.72 -17.70 4.26
N ALA A 432 38.17 -16.96 3.29
CA ALA A 432 36.72 -16.86 3.15
C ALA A 432 36.07 -18.19 2.75
N TYR A 433 36.75 -18.98 1.90
CA TYR A 433 36.30 -20.34 1.55
C TYR A 433 36.40 -21.30 2.74
N GLU A 434 37.49 -21.28 3.51
CA GLU A 434 37.60 -22.13 4.72
C GLU A 434 36.46 -21.82 5.67
N ARG A 435 36.19 -20.52 5.88
CA ARG A 435 35.14 -20.09 6.79
C ARG A 435 33.76 -20.50 6.29
N ALA A 436 33.49 -20.35 4.98
CA ALA A 436 32.24 -20.81 4.39
C ALA A 436 32.06 -22.33 4.54
N LEU A 437 33.12 -23.11 4.31
CA LEU A 437 33.09 -24.56 4.46
C LEU A 437 32.80 -24.98 5.91
N GLU A 438 33.54 -24.44 6.87
CA GLU A 438 33.35 -24.73 8.30
C GLU A 438 31.93 -24.43 8.76
N LEU A 439 31.41 -23.25 8.40
CA LEU A 439 30.07 -22.82 8.79
C LEU A 439 28.98 -23.68 8.13
N ALA A 440 29.15 -24.04 6.85
CA ALA A 440 28.18 -24.88 6.16
C ALA A 440 28.20 -26.32 6.70
N GLN A 441 29.36 -26.88 7.04
CA GLN A 441 29.48 -28.17 7.74
C GLN A 441 28.80 -28.12 9.11
N THR A 442 29.09 -27.09 9.90
CA THR A 442 28.43 -26.88 11.21
C THR A 442 26.91 -26.80 11.07
N ALA A 443 26.41 -26.12 10.03
CA ALA A 443 24.98 -26.04 9.76
C ALA A 443 24.37 -27.41 9.44
N VAL A 444 25.06 -28.25 8.64
CA VAL A 444 24.61 -29.62 8.32
C VAL A 444 24.68 -30.54 9.54
N GLU A 445 25.71 -30.40 10.39
CA GLU A 445 25.82 -31.16 11.64
C GLU A 445 24.68 -30.84 12.60
N LYS A 446 24.28 -29.57 12.69
CA LYS A 446 23.15 -29.12 13.50
C LYS A 446 21.80 -29.51 12.88
N ASP A 447 21.65 -29.34 11.57
CA ASP A 447 20.45 -29.76 10.83
C ASP A 447 20.75 -30.17 9.39
N ALA A 448 20.90 -31.47 9.18
CA ALA A 448 21.17 -32.05 7.86
C ALA A 448 20.01 -31.93 6.88
N SER A 449 18.80 -31.53 7.33
CA SER A 449 17.64 -31.34 6.46
C SER A 449 17.61 -30.00 5.73
N LEU A 450 18.48 -29.06 6.11
CA LEU A 450 18.52 -27.74 5.50
C LEU A 450 19.16 -27.81 4.11
N PRO A 451 18.46 -27.39 3.03
CA PRO A 451 19.02 -27.47 1.67
C PRO A 451 20.13 -26.44 1.44
N GLN A 452 20.04 -25.28 2.08
CA GLN A 452 20.91 -24.15 1.82
C GLN A 452 22.40 -24.40 2.18
N PRO A 453 22.74 -25.00 3.34
CA PRO A 453 24.10 -25.45 3.62
C PRO A 453 24.64 -26.46 2.60
N HIS A 454 23.83 -27.44 2.17
CA HIS A 454 24.23 -28.41 1.15
C HIS A 454 24.52 -27.76 -0.20
N GLY A 455 23.78 -26.70 -0.56
CA GLY A 455 24.03 -25.90 -1.76
C GLY A 455 25.42 -25.25 -1.74
N VAL A 456 25.74 -24.53 -0.66
CA VAL A 456 27.07 -23.89 -0.48
C VAL A 456 28.18 -24.95 -0.53
N LEU A 457 28.00 -26.04 0.19
CA LEU A 457 28.93 -27.16 0.22
C LEU A 457 29.16 -27.79 -1.16
N ALA A 458 28.10 -27.99 -1.94
CA ALA A 458 28.18 -28.52 -3.30
C ALA A 458 28.93 -27.55 -4.23
N GLU A 459 28.64 -26.24 -4.15
CA GLU A 459 29.34 -25.24 -4.96
C GLU A 459 30.83 -25.17 -4.61
N ILE A 460 31.19 -25.22 -3.32
CA ILE A 460 32.58 -25.28 -2.88
C ILE A 460 33.26 -26.54 -3.45
N LEU A 461 32.63 -27.72 -3.31
CA LEU A 461 33.17 -28.98 -3.84
C LEU A 461 33.38 -28.96 -5.35
N THR A 462 32.43 -28.43 -6.13
CA THR A 462 32.58 -28.38 -7.60
C THR A 462 33.80 -27.58 -8.05
N ARG A 463 34.31 -26.67 -7.21
CA ARG A 463 35.48 -25.84 -7.50
C ARG A 463 36.77 -26.41 -6.94
N THR A 464 36.73 -27.02 -5.76
CA THR A 464 37.93 -27.53 -5.08
C THR A 464 38.26 -28.97 -5.47
N ASP A 465 37.25 -29.80 -5.78
CA ASP A 465 37.40 -31.19 -6.19
C ASP A 465 36.24 -31.65 -7.12
N PRO A 466 36.34 -31.34 -8.43
CA PRO A 466 35.29 -31.67 -9.40
C PRO A 466 35.08 -33.19 -9.61
N GLU A 467 36.06 -34.04 -9.28
CA GLU A 467 35.90 -35.50 -9.34
C GLU A 467 35.01 -36.00 -8.20
N GLN A 468 35.16 -35.46 -6.99
CA GLN A 468 34.26 -35.77 -5.86
C GLN A 468 32.86 -35.17 -6.04
N ALA A 469 32.73 -34.00 -6.67
CA ALA A 469 31.43 -33.39 -6.93
C ALA A 469 30.54 -34.23 -7.86
N ALA A 470 31.15 -35.02 -8.76
CA ALA A 470 30.46 -35.92 -9.69
C ALA A 470 29.96 -37.24 -9.05
N ALA A 471 30.30 -37.52 -7.79
CA ALA A 471 29.93 -38.77 -7.12
C ALA A 471 28.42 -38.82 -6.70
N PRO A 472 27.78 -40.01 -6.75
CA PRO A 472 26.36 -40.16 -6.42
C PRO A 472 26.04 -39.74 -4.97
N PRO A 473 24.83 -39.21 -4.69
CA PRO A 473 24.49 -38.56 -3.41
C PRO A 473 24.74 -39.39 -2.14
N ARG A 474 24.57 -40.72 -2.23
CA ARG A 474 24.77 -41.63 -1.09
C ARG A 474 26.24 -41.76 -0.65
N GLU A 475 27.19 -41.53 -1.55
CA GLU A 475 28.62 -41.58 -1.24
C GLU A 475 29.15 -40.24 -0.72
N ARG A 476 28.54 -39.11 -1.12
CA ARG A 476 28.88 -37.76 -0.67
C ARG A 476 28.70 -37.55 0.84
N GLN A 477 27.69 -38.18 1.45
CA GLN A 477 27.41 -38.03 2.88
C GLN A 477 28.52 -38.64 3.76
N SER A 478 29.21 -39.68 3.27
CA SER A 478 30.35 -40.33 3.93
C SER A 478 31.70 -39.67 3.66
N SER A 479 31.77 -38.74 2.69
CA SER A 479 33.03 -38.10 2.26
C SER A 479 33.23 -36.71 2.86
N TRP A 480 32.22 -36.07 3.47
CA TRP A 480 32.39 -34.81 4.21
C TRP A 480 33.45 -34.91 5.32
N THR A 481 33.60 -36.09 5.92
CA THR A 481 34.64 -36.41 6.91
C THR A 481 36.06 -36.51 6.30
N ARG A 482 36.20 -36.69 4.98
CA ARG A 482 37.52 -36.76 4.30
C ARG A 482 38.10 -35.39 3.94
N ILE A 483 37.27 -34.36 3.79
CA ILE A 483 37.77 -33.00 3.48
C ILE A 483 38.71 -32.50 4.61
N THR A 484 38.49 -32.95 5.84
CA THR A 484 39.37 -32.69 7.00
C THR A 484 40.77 -33.33 6.86
N VAL A 485 40.92 -34.43 6.11
CA VAL A 485 42.16 -35.23 6.09
C VAL A 485 43.17 -34.73 5.06
N MET A 486 42.73 -34.01 4.01
CA MET A 486 43.65 -33.58 2.95
C MET A 486 44.46 -32.32 3.30
N ARG A 487 44.18 -31.68 4.45
CA ARG A 487 44.75 -30.38 4.84
C ARG A 487 45.91 -30.40 5.85
N MET A 488 46.41 -31.56 6.27
CA MET A 488 47.59 -31.64 7.16
C MET A 488 48.91 -32.04 6.47
N SER A 489 48.95 -32.17 5.14
CA SER A 489 50.20 -32.52 4.43
C SER A 489 50.47 -31.67 3.19
N SER A 490 50.67 -30.36 3.37
CA SER A 490 51.47 -29.58 2.41
C SER A 490 52.19 -28.43 3.11
N SER A 491 53.07 -28.76 4.05
CA SER A 491 54.21 -27.91 4.34
C SER A 491 55.42 -28.43 3.54
N ARG A 492 56.16 -27.50 2.92
CA ARG A 492 57.40 -27.65 2.12
C ARG A 492 57.19 -28.05 0.65
N SER A 493 57.27 -27.09 -0.28
CA SER A 493 58.52 -26.54 -0.83
C SER A 493 58.19 -25.60 -1.99
N ALA A 494 58.82 -24.43 -2.01
CA ALA A 494 58.80 -23.52 -3.14
C ALA A 494 59.72 -24.03 -4.27
N ALA A 495 59.20 -24.13 -5.50
CA ALA A 495 59.95 -24.10 -6.77
C ALA A 495 58.98 -23.92 -7.97
N PRO A 496 59.42 -23.33 -9.11
CA PRO A 496 58.59 -22.42 -9.91
C PRO A 496 57.84 -23.05 -11.09
N MET A 497 56.87 -22.27 -11.60
CA MET A 497 56.10 -22.47 -12.83
C MET A 497 56.92 -22.97 -14.02
N GLY A 498 56.49 -24.08 -14.60
CA GLY A 498 56.94 -24.54 -15.91
C GLY A 498 56.31 -25.88 -16.30
N ALA A 499 55.55 -25.87 -17.40
CA ALA A 499 55.05 -27.04 -18.15
C ALA A 499 53.81 -27.79 -17.60
N MET A 500 52.62 -27.34 -18.00
CA MET A 500 51.46 -28.23 -18.16
C MET A 500 50.54 -27.80 -19.32
N GLN A 501 51.13 -27.45 -20.47
CA GLN A 501 50.46 -27.50 -21.77
C GLN A 501 50.96 -28.74 -22.51
N THR A 502 50.32 -29.90 -22.31
CA THR A 502 50.31 -31.06 -23.24
C THR A 502 49.64 -32.27 -22.58
N LYS A 503 48.32 -32.23 -22.36
CA LYS A 503 47.53 -33.47 -22.16
C LYS A 503 46.03 -33.31 -22.44
N GLN A 504 45.67 -32.39 -23.34
CA GLN A 504 44.28 -32.16 -23.75
C GLN A 504 44.06 -32.49 -25.25
N ARG A 505 44.60 -33.63 -25.71
CA ARG A 505 44.34 -34.19 -27.05
C ARG A 505 44.47 -35.71 -27.05
N ARG A 506 43.64 -36.43 -26.28
CA ARG A 506 43.52 -37.89 -26.45
C ARG A 506 42.25 -38.55 -25.87
N TRP A 507 41.10 -37.88 -25.89
CA TRP A 507 39.82 -38.53 -25.57
C TRP A 507 38.70 -38.00 -26.47
N SER A 508 38.79 -38.29 -27.77
CA SER A 508 37.67 -38.15 -28.70
C SER A 508 37.82 -39.12 -29.87
N ARG A 509 37.50 -40.40 -29.62
CA ARG A 509 37.13 -41.44 -30.61
C ARG A 509 36.93 -42.76 -29.87
N ARG A 510 35.79 -43.43 -30.13
CA ARG A 510 35.11 -44.50 -29.36
C ARG A 510 34.23 -43.87 -28.27
N LEU A 511 32.90 -43.85 -28.36
CA LEU A 511 31.96 -44.85 -28.85
C LEU A 511 30.79 -44.18 -29.59
N CYS A 512 30.50 -44.67 -30.80
CA CYS A 512 29.24 -44.49 -31.49
C CYS A 512 28.71 -45.91 -31.71
N GLY A 513 27.53 -46.24 -31.17
CA GLY A 513 26.96 -47.58 -31.21
C GLY A 513 25.66 -47.72 -30.42
N SER A 514 24.54 -47.33 -31.06
CA SER A 514 23.20 -47.93 -30.99
C SER A 514 22.56 -48.31 -29.63
N THR A 515 21.66 -47.47 -29.10
CA THR A 515 20.19 -47.72 -28.94
C THR A 515 19.51 -46.53 -28.23
N PRO A 516 18.23 -46.20 -28.52
CA PRO A 516 17.60 -44.97 -28.05
C PRO A 516 16.90 -45.19 -26.70
N ILE A 517 17.39 -44.55 -25.64
CA ILE A 517 16.61 -44.34 -24.42
C ILE A 517 16.14 -42.88 -24.45
N ARG A 518 14.82 -42.69 -24.57
CA ARG A 518 14.18 -41.39 -24.33
C ARG A 518 14.35 -41.03 -22.86
N LEU A 519 15.36 -40.22 -22.53
CA LEU A 519 15.36 -39.44 -21.30
C LEU A 519 14.77 -38.07 -21.61
N LEU A 520 13.61 -37.77 -21.00
CA LEU A 520 13.13 -36.42 -20.84
C LEU A 520 14.20 -35.62 -20.08
N ALA A 521 14.84 -34.66 -20.75
CA ALA A 521 15.59 -33.62 -20.08
C ALA A 521 14.58 -32.66 -19.43
N ILE A 522 14.39 -32.77 -18.12
CA ILE A 522 13.82 -31.70 -17.31
C ILE A 522 14.95 -30.68 -17.15
N ILE A 523 14.91 -29.65 -17.99
CA ILE A 523 15.74 -28.45 -17.85
C ILE A 523 15.17 -27.67 -16.66
N SER A 524 15.81 -27.78 -15.50
CA SER A 524 15.63 -26.80 -14.43
C SER A 524 16.20 -25.47 -14.91
N HIS A 525 15.31 -24.58 -15.32
CA HIS A 525 15.60 -23.18 -15.59
C HIS A 525 15.88 -22.48 -14.25
N GLU A 526 17.15 -22.27 -13.91
CA GLU A 526 17.55 -21.17 -13.03
C GLU A 526 18.05 -20.02 -13.91
N ALA A 527 17.22 -18.99 -14.00
CA ALA A 527 17.57 -17.73 -14.64
C ALA A 527 18.32 -16.85 -13.63
N GLY A 528 19.62 -16.64 -13.86
CA GLY A 528 20.34 -15.46 -13.35
C GLY A 528 20.30 -14.36 -14.41
N PRO A 529 20.05 -13.08 -14.07
CA PRO A 529 20.15 -12.00 -15.03
C PRO A 529 21.61 -11.53 -15.14
N CYS A 530 22.27 -11.84 -16.26
CA CYS A 530 23.40 -11.06 -16.74
C CYS A 530 22.88 -9.99 -17.71
N PHE A 531 22.77 -8.75 -17.26
CA PHE A 531 22.65 -7.59 -18.15
C PHE A 531 24.01 -6.86 -18.21
N LEU A 532 24.63 -6.88 -19.39
CA LEU A 532 25.67 -5.92 -19.79
C LEU A 532 25.03 -4.90 -20.76
N PRO A 533 25.40 -3.61 -20.73
CA PRO A 533 24.76 -2.60 -21.57
C PRO A 533 25.42 -2.52 -22.96
N GLY A 534 24.57 -2.45 -23.98
CA GLY A 534 24.75 -1.58 -25.15
C GLY A 534 25.76 -1.97 -26.24
N ALA A 535 25.29 -2.67 -27.28
CA ALA A 535 25.73 -2.40 -28.65
C ALA A 535 24.63 -2.83 -29.66
N SER A 536 24.23 -1.90 -30.51
CA SER A 536 23.15 -1.95 -31.51
C SER A 536 23.27 -3.08 -32.56
N PRO A 537 22.15 -3.60 -33.11
CA PRO A 537 22.16 -4.72 -34.03
C PRO A 537 22.46 -4.30 -35.48
N LYS A 538 23.52 -4.86 -36.08
CA LYS A 538 23.66 -4.95 -37.54
C LYS A 538 23.08 -6.28 -38.02
N ARG A 539 22.12 -6.16 -38.94
CA ARG A 539 21.49 -7.19 -39.77
C ARG A 539 22.51 -8.20 -40.31
N PHE A 540 22.16 -9.48 -40.32
CA PHE A 540 22.41 -10.35 -41.47
C PHE A 540 21.24 -11.33 -41.66
N ARG A 541 20.77 -11.42 -42.91
CA ARG A 541 19.72 -12.30 -43.43
C ARG A 541 20.33 -13.62 -43.92
N CYS A 542 19.42 -14.59 -44.06
CA CYS A 542 19.48 -15.91 -44.67
C CYS A 542 20.02 -17.02 -43.77
#